data_AF-A0A960U6N0-F1
#
_entry.id   AF-A0A960U6N0-F1
#
_cell.length_a   1.000
_cell.length_b   1.000
_cell.length_c   1.000
_cell.angle_alpha   90.00
_cell.angle_beta   90.00
_cell.angle_gamma   90.00
#
_symmetry.space_group_name_H-M   'P 1'
#
loop_
_entity.id
_entity.type
_entity.pdbx_description
1 polymer ?
#
loop_
_entity_poly.entity_id
_entity_poly.type
_entity_poly.pdbx_seq_one_letter_code
_entity_poly.pdbx_strand_id
1 'polypeptide(L)'
;MIRFFSFLIFLSIILNFTCARPPRSGEYCEAMNSKNCLILDLKNLNLKQADKAFSLKKSSIVFYTYEENGKEHSIRFVNENRLLLKTEQEEKTFLRKKNKKKP
;
A
#
# COMPACT_ATOMS: atom_id res chain seq x y z
N MET A 1 32.84 -24.99 -28.17
CA MET A 1 32.52 -24.32 -26.88
C MET A 1 31.63 -23.08 -27.11
N ILE A 2 30.38 -23.24 -27.59
CA ILE A 2 29.50 -22.08 -27.96
C ILE A 2 28.13 -22.15 -27.28
N ARG A 3 27.82 -23.23 -26.54
CA ARG A 3 26.48 -23.47 -25.96
C ARG A 3 26.25 -22.89 -24.56
N PHE A 4 27.27 -22.33 -23.90
CA PHE A 4 27.15 -21.77 -22.55
C PHE A 4 26.83 -20.27 -22.52
N PHE A 5 27.13 -19.53 -23.59
CA PHE A 5 26.97 -18.06 -23.61
C PHE A 5 25.52 -17.59 -23.77
N SER A 6 24.64 -18.44 -24.30
CA SER A 6 23.22 -18.08 -24.54
C SER A 6 22.36 -18.15 -23.27
N PHE A 7 22.75 -18.96 -22.28
CA PHE A 7 21.98 -19.14 -21.04
C PHE A 7 22.09 -17.93 -20.08
N LEU A 8 23.23 -17.23 -20.09
CA LEU A 8 23.47 -16.07 -19.21
C LEU A 8 22.67 -14.82 -19.63
N ILE A 9 22.37 -14.68 -20.92
CA ILE A 9 21.55 -13.57 -21.44
C ILE A 9 20.08 -13.78 -21.09
N PHE A 10 19.60 -15.03 -21.09
CA PHE A 10 18.23 -15.34 -20.69
C PHE A 10 18.00 -15.10 -19.18
N LEU A 11 19.02 -15.34 -18.34
CA LEU A 11 18.93 -15.12 -16.89
C LEU A 11 18.86 -13.63 -16.49
N SER A 12 19.51 -12.75 -17.26
CA SER A 12 19.52 -11.30 -17.00
C SER A 12 18.22 -10.61 -17.40
N ILE A 13 17.39 -11.23 -18.24
CA ILE A 13 16.06 -10.71 -18.62
C ILE A 13 15.01 -11.00 -17.53
N ILE A 14 15.16 -12.08 -16.76
CA ILE A 14 14.24 -12.45 -15.67
C ILE A 14 14.41 -11.52 -14.45
N LEU A 15 15.58 -10.88 -14.28
CA LEU A 15 15.83 -9.93 -13.18
C LEU A 15 15.17 -8.55 -13.35
N ASN A 16 14.45 -8.30 -14.44
CA ASN A 16 13.42 -7.26 -14.47
C ASN A 16 12.13 -7.74 -13.77
N PHE A 17 12.29 -8.49 -12.66
CA PHE A 17 11.25 -8.60 -11.64
C PHE A 17 10.87 -7.18 -11.27
N THR A 18 9.72 -6.77 -11.78
CA THR A 18 9.07 -5.49 -11.56
C THR A 18 9.07 -5.23 -10.06
N CYS A 19 10.06 -4.46 -9.60
CA CYS A 19 10.24 -4.14 -8.20
C CYS A 19 9.04 -3.27 -7.83
N ALA A 20 8.00 -3.89 -7.29
CA ALA A 20 6.83 -3.20 -6.80
C ALA A 20 7.33 -2.17 -5.79
N ARG A 21 7.30 -0.90 -6.18
CA ARG A 21 7.82 0.17 -5.33
C ARG A 21 7.06 0.11 -4.01
N PRO A 22 7.78 0.16 -2.88
CA PRO A 22 7.13 0.11 -1.59
C PRO A 22 6.13 1.26 -1.47
N PRO A 23 4.94 1.00 -0.91
CA PRO A 23 3.97 2.05 -0.67
C PRO A 23 4.55 3.11 0.26
N ARG A 24 4.05 4.34 0.14
CA ARG A 24 4.55 5.48 0.90
C ARG A 24 3.59 5.83 2.02
N SER A 25 4.13 6.19 3.18
CA SER A 25 3.36 6.84 4.24
C SER A 25 2.72 8.14 3.72
N GLY A 26 1.58 8.50 4.30
CA GLY A 26 0.86 9.72 3.96
C GLY A 26 -0.63 9.66 4.29
N GLU A 27 -1.32 10.72 3.88
CA GLU A 27 -2.77 10.84 4.00
C GLU A 27 -3.44 10.29 2.73
N TYR A 28 -4.39 9.39 2.92
CA TYR A 28 -5.17 8.74 1.88
C TYR A 28 -6.65 9.00 2.15
N CYS A 29 -7.35 9.67 1.23
CA CYS A 29 -8.76 10.01 1.40
C CYS A 29 -9.64 9.21 0.44
N GLU A 30 -10.86 8.91 0.86
CA GLU A 30 -11.81 8.16 0.06
C GLU A 30 -12.14 8.93 -1.22
N ALA A 31 -12.14 8.25 -2.37
CA ALA A 31 -12.27 8.91 -3.68
C ALA A 31 -13.61 9.67 -3.83
N MET A 32 -14.67 9.17 -3.19
CA MET A 32 -16.01 9.77 -3.23
C MET A 32 -16.30 10.69 -2.04
N ASN A 33 -15.49 10.64 -0.97
CA ASN A 33 -15.69 11.45 0.23
C ASN A 33 -14.36 11.91 0.83
N SER A 34 -13.96 13.13 0.48
CA SER A 34 -12.70 13.73 0.91
C SER A 34 -12.60 14.04 2.41
N LYS A 35 -13.68 13.87 3.19
CA LYS A 35 -13.68 13.99 4.65
C LYS A 35 -13.18 12.71 5.34
N ASN A 36 -13.31 11.56 4.68
CA ASN A 36 -12.85 10.28 5.21
C ASN A 36 -11.40 10.03 4.79
N CYS A 37 -10.47 10.37 5.67
CA CYS A 37 -9.04 10.20 5.42
C CYS A 37 -8.39 9.26 6.43
N LEU A 38 -7.46 8.46 5.91
CA LEU A 38 -6.58 7.55 6.62
C LEU A 38 -5.17 8.13 6.60
N ILE A 39 -4.55 8.27 7.75
CA ILE A 39 -3.14 8.66 7.86
C ILE A 39 -2.33 7.40 8.14
N LEU A 40 -1.55 6.99 7.16
CA LEU A 40 -0.74 5.78 7.22
C LEU A 40 0.72 6.12 7.50
N ASP A 41 1.24 5.56 8.58
CA ASP A 41 2.66 5.54 8.92
C ASP A 41 3.18 4.10 8.81
N LEU A 42 3.65 3.75 7.62
CA LEU A 42 4.14 2.41 7.32
C LEU A 42 5.50 2.10 7.96
N LYS A 43 6.24 3.13 8.41
CA LYS A 43 7.52 2.94 9.11
C LYS A 43 7.28 2.48 10.54
N ASN A 44 6.30 3.08 11.20
CA ASN A 44 5.93 2.74 12.57
C ASN A 44 4.75 1.75 12.66
N LEU A 45 4.30 1.23 11.51
CA LEU A 45 3.14 0.34 11.40
C LEU A 45 1.91 0.88 12.12
N ASN A 46 1.56 2.14 11.86
CA ASN A 46 0.42 2.79 12.48
C ASN A 46 -0.53 3.36 11.42
N LEU A 47 -1.82 3.27 11.72
CA LEU A 47 -2.91 3.87 10.98
C LEU A 47 -3.65 4.84 11.90
N LYS A 48 -3.98 6.04 11.43
CA LYS A 48 -4.93 6.92 12.12
C LYS A 48 -6.14 7.19 11.26
N GLN A 49 -7.33 7.11 11.86
CA GLN A 49 -8.61 7.36 11.23
C GLN A 49 -9.56 8.00 12.25
N ALA A 50 -10.13 9.17 11.93
CA ALA A 50 -11.12 9.86 12.77
C ALA A 50 -10.77 9.86 14.28
N ASP A 51 -9.55 10.29 14.60
CA ASP A 51 -8.96 10.35 15.95
C ASP A 51 -8.62 9.03 16.65
N LYS A 52 -8.92 7.89 16.04
CA LYS A 52 -8.44 6.58 16.50
C LYS A 52 -7.10 6.25 15.86
N ALA A 53 -6.23 5.59 16.63
CA ALA A 53 -4.98 5.02 16.15
C ALA A 53 -5.05 3.50 16.23
N PHE A 54 -4.61 2.83 15.17
CA PHE A 54 -4.60 1.39 15.04
C PHE A 54 -3.18 0.93 14.69
N SER A 55 -2.76 -0.17 15.30
CA SER A 55 -1.51 -0.83 14.92
C SER A 55 -1.77 -1.65 13.65
N LEU A 56 -0.94 -1.43 12.63
CA LEU A 56 -0.90 -2.23 11.42
C LEU A 56 -0.07 -3.49 11.64
N LYS A 57 -0.51 -4.59 11.05
CA LYS A 57 0.27 -5.80 10.83
C LYS A 57 0.65 -5.85 9.36
N LYS A 58 1.93 -6.10 9.07
CA LYS A 58 2.43 -6.19 7.69
C LYS A 58 2.47 -7.64 7.25
N SER A 59 1.67 -8.00 6.25
CA SER A 59 1.67 -9.34 5.66
C SER A 59 2.56 -9.42 4.41
N SER A 60 2.69 -8.31 3.67
CA SER A 60 3.66 -8.20 2.57
C SER A 60 4.03 -6.74 2.30
N ILE A 61 4.75 -6.47 1.21
CA ILE A 61 5.13 -5.09 0.83
C ILE A 61 3.88 -4.22 0.58
N VAL A 62 2.82 -4.80 0.02
CA VAL A 62 1.60 -4.08 -0.40
C VAL A 62 0.35 -4.47 0.37
N PHE A 63 0.45 -5.39 1.35
CA PHE A 63 -0.67 -5.83 2.17
C PHE A 63 -0.41 -5.61 3.66
N TYR A 64 -1.37 -4.94 4.30
CA TYR A 64 -1.39 -4.66 5.73
C TYR A 64 -2.78 -5.01 6.28
N THR A 65 -2.87 -5.37 7.55
CA THR A 65 -4.15 -5.54 8.25
C THR A 65 -4.15 -4.76 9.56
N TYR A 66 -5.32 -4.45 10.08
CA TYR A 66 -5.50 -3.90 11.42
C TYR A 66 -6.83 -4.35 11.99
N GLU A 67 -6.99 -4.21 13.30
CA GLU A 67 -8.21 -4.59 14.00
C GLU A 67 -8.93 -3.34 14.50
N GLU A 68 -10.21 -3.23 14.21
CA GLU A 68 -11.10 -2.21 14.77
C GLU A 68 -12.35 -2.88 15.33
N ASN A 69 -12.67 -2.63 16.61
CA ASN A 69 -13.84 -3.20 17.29
C ASN A 69 -13.96 -4.73 17.17
N GLY A 70 -12.84 -5.46 17.23
CA GLY A 70 -12.81 -6.92 17.12
C GLY A 70 -12.93 -7.47 15.69
N LYS A 71 -12.91 -6.61 14.68
CA LYS A 71 -12.97 -6.99 13.26
C LYS A 71 -11.66 -6.70 12.56
N GLU A 72 -11.19 -7.65 11.76
CA GLU A 72 -10.00 -7.47 10.94
C GLU A 72 -10.36 -6.72 9.64
N HIS A 73 -9.60 -5.67 9.38
CA HIS A 73 -9.66 -4.87 8.17
C HIS A 73 -8.36 -5.03 7.40
N SER A 74 -8.44 -5.11 6.07
CA SER A 74 -7.26 -5.27 5.22
C SER A 74 -7.05 -4.05 4.33
N ILE A 75 -5.79 -3.65 4.21
CA ILE A 75 -5.31 -2.56 3.38
C ILE A 75 -4.41 -3.15 2.31
N ARG A 76 -4.82 -2.97 1.05
CA ARG A 76 -4.03 -3.37 -0.12
C ARG A 76 -3.62 -2.13 -0.91
N PHE A 77 -2.33 -1.93 -1.08
CA PHE A 77 -1.79 -0.92 -1.98
C PHE A 77 -1.86 -1.44 -3.42
N VAL A 78 -2.64 -0.75 -4.25
CA VAL A 78 -2.73 -1.04 -5.70
C VAL A 78 -1.56 -0.38 -6.42
N ASN A 79 -1.19 0.83 -5.99
CA ASN A 79 0.00 1.54 -6.44
C ASN A 79 0.43 2.55 -5.36
N GLU A 80 1.46 3.37 -5.67
CA GLU A 80 2.00 4.37 -4.75
C GLU A 80 1.00 5.46 -4.30
N ASN A 81 -0.08 5.66 -5.05
CA ASN A 81 -1.08 6.72 -4.82
C ASN A 81 -2.49 6.17 -4.52
N ARG A 82 -2.70 4.85 -4.54
CA ARG A 82 -4.02 4.24 -4.38
C ARG A 82 -3.92 3.01 -3.49
N LEU A 83 -4.82 2.96 -2.52
CA LEU A 83 -5.05 1.77 -1.71
C LEU A 83 -6.53 1.39 -1.70
N LEU A 84 -6.77 0.13 -1.38
CA LEU A 84 -8.08 -0.45 -1.15
C LEU A 84 -8.15 -0.83 0.32
N LEU A 85 -9.18 -0.33 1.01
CA LEU A 85 -9.54 -0.78 2.35
C LEU A 85 -10.70 -1.74 2.21
N LYS A 86 -10.48 -3.01 2.56
CA LYS A 86 -11.52 -4.03 2.58
C LYS A 86 -11.91 -4.32 4.03
N THR A 87 -13.18 -4.11 4.30
CA THR A 87 -13.88 -4.47 5.54
C THR A 87 -14.75 -5.70 5.25
N GLU A 88 -15.42 -6.26 6.27
CA GLU A 88 -16.38 -7.36 6.06
C GLU A 88 -17.53 -6.99 5.12
N GLN A 89 -17.95 -5.73 5.12
CA GLN A 89 -19.17 -5.27 4.45
C GLN A 89 -18.90 -4.66 3.08
N GLU A 90 -17.70 -4.11 2.88
CA GLU A 90 -17.39 -3.29 1.71
C GLU A 90 -15.89 -3.19 1.43
N GLU A 91 -15.57 -2.89 0.16
CA GLU A 91 -14.23 -2.50 -0.28
C GLU A 91 -14.25 -1.05 -0.78
N LYS A 92 -13.47 -0.19 -0.14
CA LYS A 92 -13.39 1.25 -0.44
C LYS A 92 -12.06 1.61 -1.05
N THR A 93 -12.08 2.48 -2.06
CA THR A 93 -10.87 3.01 -2.70
C THR A 93 -10.46 4.34 -2.05
N PHE A 94 -9.21 4.41 -1.61
CA PHE A 94 -8.60 5.64 -1.11
C PHE A 94 -7.46 6.09 -2.02
N LEU A 95 -7.38 7.41 -2.20
CA LEU A 95 -6.38 8.08 -3.01
C LEU A 95 -5.48 8.93 -2.13
N ARG A 96 -4.18 8.87 -2.40
CA ARG A 96 -3.18 9.66 -1.70
C ARG A 96 -3.43 11.13 -1.96
N LYS A 97 -3.58 11.90 -0.89
CA LYS A 97 -3.64 13.35 -0.97
C LYS A 97 -2.25 13.85 -1.32
N LYS A 98 -2.11 14.46 -2.50
CA LYS A 98 -0.88 15.18 -2.84
C LYS A 98 -0.80 16.37 -1.89
N ASN A 99 0.18 16.39 -1.00
CA ASN A 99 0.55 17.62 -0.33
C ASN A 99 0.91 18.63 -1.42
N LYS A 100 0.03 19.61 -1.65
CA LYS A 100 0.43 20.84 -2.33
C LYS A 100 1.48 21.44 -1.42
N LYS A 101 2.77 21.23 -1.72
CA LYS A 101 3.79 22.18 -1.28
C LYS A 101 3.26 23.53 -1.75
N LYS A 102 2.85 24.36 -0.81
CA LYS A 102 2.55 25.77 -1.08
C LYS A 102 3.82 26.32 -1.75
N PRO A 103 3.73 26.95 -2.93
CA PRO A 103 4.88 27.57 -3.57
C PRO A 103 5.50 28.61 -2.64
#